data_AF-A0A811Y9R4-F1
#
_entry.id   AF-A0A811Y9R4-F1
#
_cell.length_a   1.000
_cell.length_b   1.000
_cell.length_c   1.000
_cell.angle_alpha   90.00
_cell.angle_beta   90.00
_cell.angle_gamma   90.00
#
_symmetry.space_group_name_H-M   'P 1'
#
loop_
_entity.id
_entity.type
_entity.pdbx_description
1 polymer ?
#
loop_
_entity_poly.entity_id
_entity_poly.type
_entity_poly.pdbx_seq_one_letter_code
_entity_poly.pdbx_strand_id
1 'polypeptide(L)' 'MRDDTVYENDDVKETARTLPENLYNDRMFHIKRALDLTMKQQILELSERRRRKKKKYLKEVIQERKEREEWAKK' A
#
# COMPACT_ATOMS: atom_id res chain seq x y z
N MET A 1 1.24 6.85 3.71
CA MET A 1 0.44 5.85 4.46
C MET A 1 1.38 4.77 5.01
N ARG A 2 1.00 4.02 6.06
CA ARG A 2 1.80 2.84 6.48
C ARG A 2 1.88 1.80 5.35
N ASP A 3 0.91 1.81 4.46
CA ASP A 3 0.82 0.89 3.33
C ASP A 3 1.83 1.20 2.20
N ASP A 4 2.40 2.42 2.17
CA ASP A 4 3.44 2.78 1.20
C ASP A 4 4.81 2.18 1.55
N THR A 5 4.98 1.76 2.81
CA THR A 5 6.23 1.16 3.33
C THR A 5 6.16 -0.37 3.45
N VAL A 6 5.07 -0.99 2.97
CA VAL A 6 4.95 -2.46 2.98
C VAL A 6 5.79 -3.03 1.85
N TYR A 7 6.52 -4.12 2.12
CA TYR A 7 7.33 -4.80 1.11
C TYR A 7 6.44 -5.35 -0.01
N GLU A 8 6.86 -5.17 -1.27
CA GLU A 8 6.09 -5.55 -2.45
C GLU A 8 6.16 -7.07 -2.73
N ASN A 9 5.42 -7.84 -1.92
CA ASN A 9 5.10 -9.24 -2.22
C ASN A 9 4.08 -9.35 -3.36
N ASP A 10 3.93 -10.53 -3.94
CA ASP A 10 3.00 -10.76 -5.06
C ASP A 10 1.54 -10.39 -4.70
N ASP A 11 1.10 -10.69 -3.47
CA ASP A 11 -0.24 -10.29 -2.98
C ASP A 11 -0.38 -8.75 -2.91
N VAL A 12 0.71 -8.03 -2.60
CA VAL A 12 0.72 -6.56 -2.52
C VAL A 12 0.71 -5.95 -3.92
N LYS A 13 1.39 -6.59 -4.89
CA LYS A 13 1.35 -6.20 -6.30
C LYS A 13 -0.05 -6.41 -6.89
N GLU A 14 -0.70 -7.52 -6.57
CA GLU A 14 -2.09 -7.80 -6.97
C GLU A 14 -3.06 -6.79 -6.34
N THR A 15 -2.89 -6.52 -5.04
CA THR A 15 -3.66 -5.47 -4.35
C THR A 15 -3.45 -4.10 -5.02
N ALA A 16 -2.22 -3.75 -5.40
CA ALA A 16 -1.93 -2.48 -6.04
C ALA A 16 -2.59 -2.33 -7.43
N ARG A 17 -2.81 -3.45 -8.14
CA ARG A 17 -3.48 -3.48 -9.45
C ARG A 17 -5.00 -3.36 -9.35
N THR A 18 -5.58 -3.84 -8.25
CA THR A 18 -7.03 -3.78 -8.03
C THR A 18 -7.50 -2.48 -7.36
N LEU A 19 -6.57 -1.65 -6.90
CA LEU A 19 -6.89 -0.36 -6.29
C LEU A 19 -7.59 0.58 -7.29
N PRO A 20 -8.62 1.32 -6.84
CA PRO A 20 -9.16 2.45 -7.58
C PRO A 20 -8.07 3.46 -7.97
N GLU A 21 -8.21 4.05 -9.16
CA GLU A 21 -7.18 4.92 -9.76
C GLU A 21 -6.82 6.11 -8.87
N ASN A 22 -7.80 6.72 -8.19
CA ASN A 22 -7.55 7.81 -7.25
C ASN A 22 -6.62 7.40 -6.08
N LEU A 23 -6.81 6.20 -5.53
CA LEU A 23 -5.99 5.67 -4.44
C LEU A 23 -4.60 5.26 -4.91
N TYR A 24 -4.49 4.73 -6.13
CA TYR A 24 -3.21 4.41 -6.74
C TYR A 24 -2.38 5.69 -6.98
N ASN A 25 -2.99 6.73 -7.58
CA ASN A 25 -2.34 8.00 -7.83
C ASN A 25 -1.90 8.70 -6.53
N ASP A 26 -2.74 8.64 -5.49
CA ASP A 26 -2.39 9.14 -4.15
C ASP A 26 -1.16 8.43 -3.57
N ARG A 27 -1.11 7.09 -3.67
CA ARG A 27 0.04 6.28 -3.25
C ARG A 27 1.30 6.68 -3.99
N MET A 28 1.23 6.81 -5.31
CA MET A 28 2.36 7.22 -6.15
C MET A 28 2.86 8.62 -5.78
N PHE A 29 1.95 9.56 -5.51
CA PHE A 29 2.31 10.90 -5.05
C PHE A 29 3.02 10.89 -3.69
N HIS A 30 2.53 10.10 -2.72
CA HIS A 30 3.18 10.01 -1.41
C HIS A 30 4.57 9.37 -1.49
N ILE A 31 4.74 8.33 -2.30
CA ILE A 31 6.05 7.69 -2.51
C ILE A 31 7.02 8.67 -3.16
N LYS A 32 6.61 9.33 -4.25
CA LYS A 32 7.45 10.32 -4.94
C LYS A 32 7.87 11.46 -4.01
N ARG A 33 6.93 11.97 -3.20
CA ARG A 33 7.20 13.00 -2.21
C ARG A 33 8.16 12.52 -1.11
N ALA A 34 8.00 11.28 -0.64
CA ALA A 34 8.89 10.70 0.36
C ALA A 34 10.32 10.54 -0.18
N LEU A 35 10.47 10.15 -1.45
CA LEU A 35 11.77 10.08 -2.12
C LEU A 35 12.40 11.47 -2.25
N ASP A 36 11.66 12.48 -2.69
CA ASP A 36 12.15 13.86 -2.78
C ASP A 36 12.64 14.41 -1.42
N LEU A 37 11.87 14.18 -0.36
CA LEU A 37 12.25 14.56 1.01
C LEU A 37 13.50 13.81 1.49
N THR A 38 13.61 12.53 1.14
CA THR A 38 14.79 11.69 1.46
C THR A 38 16.03 12.20 0.74
N MET A 39 15.91 12.55 -0.54
CA MET A 39 17.00 13.12 -1.35
C MET A 39 17.52 14.43 -0.76
N LYS A 40 16.63 15.27 -0.23
CA LYS A 40 16.97 16.54 0.42
C LYS A 40 17.37 16.41 1.89
N GLN A 41 17.29 15.20 2.47
CA GLN A 41 17.45 14.94 3.91
C GLN A 41 16.55 15.84 4.79
N GLN A 42 15.36 16.18 4.30
CA GLN A 42 14.38 17.02 4.98
C GLN A 42 13.23 16.20 5.57
N ILE A 43 12.63 16.69 6.65
CA ILE A 43 11.48 16.07 7.32
C ILE A 43 10.24 16.93 7.08
N LEU A 44 9.08 16.28 6.92
CA LEU A 44 7.79 16.94 6.80
C LEU A 44 7.43 17.70 8.10
N GLU A 45 6.76 18.85 7.97
CA GLU A 45 6.28 19.59 9.14
C GLU A 45 5.22 18.83 9.94
N LEU A 46 5.14 19.10 11.25
CA LEU A 46 4.24 18.42 12.19
C LEU A 46 2.75 18.56 11.83
N SER A 47 2.36 19.70 11.27
CA SER A 47 0.99 20.01 10.80
C SER A 47 0.56 19.10 9.65
N GLU A 48 1.49 18.79 8.74
CA GLU A 48 1.25 17.96 7.56
C GLU A 48 1.36 16.45 7.86
N ARG A 49 1.77 16.09 9.08
CA ARG A 49 1.93 14.69 9.49
C ARG A 49 0.56 14.02 9.63
N ARG A 50 0.23 13.13 8.69
CA ARG A 50 -1.08 12.45 8.67
C ARG A 50 -1.31 11.53 9.87
N ARG A 51 -2.52 11.57 10.41
CA ARG A 51 -3.10 10.59 11.36
C ARG A 51 -3.35 9.22 10.69
N ARG A 52 -3.19 8.13 11.44
CA ARG A 52 -3.30 6.74 10.96
C ARG A 52 -4.73 6.40 10.48
N LYS A 53 -4.86 5.82 9.28
CA LYS A 53 -6.10 5.20 8.74
C LYS A 53 -5.91 3.68 8.57
N LYS A 54 -7.02 2.90 8.57
CA LYS A 54 -7.06 1.42 8.58
C LYS A 54 -7.04 0.79 7.18
N LYS A 55 -6.60 -0.48 7.11
CA LYS A 55 -6.33 -1.29 5.90
C LYS A 55 -7.56 -2.11 5.45
N LYS A 56 -8.09 -1.85 4.25
CA LYS A 56 -9.24 -2.60 3.68
C LYS A 56 -8.80 -3.66 2.66
N TYR A 57 -8.05 -3.27 1.62
CA TYR A 57 -7.84 -4.07 0.42
C TYR A 57 -6.89 -5.28 0.55
N LEU A 58 -5.86 -5.21 1.41
CA LEU A 58 -4.90 -6.32 1.53
C LEU A 58 -5.52 -7.60 2.11
N LYS A 59 -6.60 -7.48 2.90
CA LYS A 59 -7.24 -8.63 3.52
C LYS A 59 -8.01 -9.50 2.52
N GLU A 60 -8.61 -8.87 1.52
CA GLU A 60 -9.42 -9.55 0.50
C GLU A 60 -8.54 -10.44 -0.38
N VAL A 61 -7.40 -9.92 -0.88
CA VAL A 61 -6.46 -10.69 -1.71
C VAL A 61 -5.87 -11.90 -0.97
N ILE A 62 -5.52 -11.73 0.32
CA ILE A 62 -5.00 -12.84 1.14
C ILE A 62 -6.08 -13.93 1.34
N GLN A 63 -7.34 -13.54 1.45
CA GLN A 63 -8.44 -14.48 1.63
C GLN A 63 -8.69 -15.29 0.35
N GLU A 64 -8.76 -14.63 -0.81
CA GLU A 64 -8.90 -15.32 -2.10
C GLU A 64 -7.77 -16.32 -2.35
N ARG A 65 -6.52 -15.94 -2.01
CA ARG A 65 -5.37 -16.85 -2.15
C ARG A 65 -5.54 -18.10 -1.27
N LYS A 66 -5.94 -17.94 -0.02
CA LYS A 66 -6.18 -19.06 0.90
C LYS A 66 -7.30 -19.97 0.40
N GLU A 67 -8.37 -19.40 -0.14
CA GLU A 67 -9.48 -20.16 -0.71
C GLU A 67 -9.03 -21.00 -1.93
N ARG A 68 -8.18 -20.45 -2.81
CA ARG A 68 -7.58 -21.22 -3.92
C ARG A 68 -6.65 -22.34 -3.43
N GLU A 69 -5.86 -22.08 -2.39
CA GLU A 69 -4.96 -23.08 -1.79
C GLU A 69 -5.75 -24.21 -1.09
N GLU A 70 -6.88 -23.91 -0.45
CA GLU A 70 -7.78 -24.91 0.13
C GLU A 70 -8.50 -25.73 -0.94
N TRP A 71 -8.89 -25.12 -2.06
CA TRP A 71 -9.48 -25.84 -3.19
C TRP A 71 -8.48 -26.79 -3.85
N ALA A 72 -7.22 -26.37 -4.02
CA ALA A 72 -6.17 -27.20 -4.63
C ALA A 72 -5.73 -28.40 -3.77
N LYS A 73 -6.03 -28.37 -2.47
CA LYS A 73 -5.74 -29.48 -1.53
C LYS A 73 -6.84 -30.54 -1.49
N LYS A 74 -8.01 -30.25 -2.07
CA LYS A 74 -9.18 -31.13 -2.12
C LYS A 74 -9.20 -31.92 -3.42
#